data_AF-A0AAE0X1P8-F1
#
_entry.id   AF-A0AAE0X1P8-F1
#
_cell.length_a   1.000
_cell.length_b   1.000
_cell.length_c   1.000
_cell.angle_alpha   90.00
_cell.angle_beta   90.00
_cell.angle_gamma   90.00
#
_symmetry.space_group_name_H-M   'P 1'
#
loop_
_entity.id
_entity.type
_entity.pdbx_description
1 polymer ?
#
loop_
_entity_poly.entity_id
_entity_poly.type
_entity_poly.pdbx_seq_one_letter_code
_entity_poly.pdbx_strand_id
1 'polypeptide(L)'
;MSLDYDAIHKQAATAIAESLARFKLRHWGFVMIRCTYASQAKWDKFMALAKQYTYGYFEERGMSEVYERLLWTVIEDPATLDGASLLEASRRFSEYDWVEVDPQGRKEGWDEEMGTWLNFPRYLFYLYVDDESLESVVDEERAELGDADCLKAVWADSVISREVDRLADLEAGEEEEEYEGYESKDEERMMLDLRKKVRISELADLYAALLRPDSWYYIGTDDDGVCLI
;
A
#
# COMPACT_ATOMS: atom_id res chain seq x y z
N MET A 1 18.92 -21.12 9.88
CA MET A 1 18.05 -19.95 9.57
C MET A 1 16.73 -20.45 9.00
N SER A 2 15.85 -21.02 9.83
CA SER A 2 14.60 -21.66 9.34
C SER A 2 13.47 -21.61 10.37
N LEU A 3 13.61 -20.81 11.43
CA LEU A 3 12.68 -20.79 12.55
C LEU A 3 11.81 -19.52 12.65
N ASP A 4 11.89 -18.57 11.71
CA ASP A 4 11.14 -17.30 11.82
C ASP A 4 10.18 -16.99 10.67
N TYR A 5 10.44 -17.44 9.43
CA TYR A 5 9.59 -17.07 8.29
C TYR A 5 8.15 -17.59 8.44
N ASP A 6 7.97 -18.88 8.72
CA ASP A 6 6.63 -19.46 8.96
C ASP A 6 5.92 -18.89 10.21
N ALA A 7 6.67 -18.41 11.19
CA ALA A 7 6.13 -17.85 12.42
C ALA A 7 5.62 -16.42 12.21
N ILE A 8 6.39 -15.58 11.51
CA ILE A 8 6.03 -14.22 11.11
C ILE A 8 4.76 -14.25 10.24
N HIS A 9 4.71 -15.13 9.24
CA HIS A 9 3.55 -15.21 8.34
C HIS A 9 2.32 -15.84 8.99
N LYS A 10 2.45 -16.70 10.00
CA LYS A 10 1.28 -17.14 10.80
C LYS A 10 0.77 -16.02 11.71
N GLN A 11 1.66 -15.14 12.15
CA GLN A 11 1.33 -14.02 13.00
C GLN A 11 0.52 -12.96 12.25
N ALA A 12 0.81 -12.70 10.98
CA ALA A 12 0.11 -11.67 10.19
C ALA A 12 -1.38 -11.99 9.96
N ALA A 13 -1.74 -13.20 9.51
CA ALA A 13 -3.15 -13.61 9.38
C ALA A 13 -3.93 -13.48 10.71
N THR A 14 -3.30 -13.88 11.81
CA THR A 14 -3.87 -13.79 13.16
C THR A 14 -4.05 -12.35 13.60
N ALA A 15 -3.05 -11.50 13.38
CA ALA A 15 -3.10 -10.07 13.72
C ALA A 15 -4.21 -9.34 12.95
N ILE A 16 -4.41 -9.66 11.67
CA ILE A 16 -5.52 -9.15 10.86
C ILE A 16 -6.86 -9.58 11.47
N ALA A 17 -7.02 -10.86 11.79
CA ALA A 17 -8.25 -11.39 12.40
C ALA A 17 -8.58 -10.71 13.73
N GLU A 18 -7.59 -10.57 14.60
CA GLU A 18 -7.71 -9.90 15.91
C GLU A 18 -8.08 -8.43 15.75
N SER A 19 -7.45 -7.72 14.80
CA SER A 19 -7.77 -6.32 14.50
C SER A 19 -9.22 -6.17 14.04
N LEU A 20 -9.65 -6.98 13.08
CA LEU A 20 -11.03 -6.98 12.59
C LEU A 20 -12.04 -7.20 13.72
N ALA A 21 -11.78 -8.13 14.62
CA ALA A 21 -12.66 -8.42 15.76
C ALA A 21 -12.65 -7.30 16.81
N ARG A 22 -11.46 -6.82 17.19
CA ARG A 22 -11.27 -5.78 18.22
C ARG A 22 -11.94 -4.46 17.84
N PHE A 23 -11.78 -4.05 16.59
CA PHE A 23 -12.26 -2.75 16.10
C PHE A 23 -13.59 -2.83 15.37
N LYS A 24 -14.21 -4.03 15.30
CA LYS A 24 -15.49 -4.28 14.62
C LYS A 24 -15.51 -3.78 13.18
N LEU A 25 -14.34 -3.76 12.54
CA LEU A 25 -14.22 -3.56 11.10
C LEU A 25 -14.92 -4.75 10.43
N ARG A 26 -15.47 -4.56 9.25
CA ARG A 26 -16.06 -5.60 8.38
C ARG A 26 -15.00 -6.09 7.39
N HIS A 27 -14.22 -5.18 6.84
CA HIS A 27 -13.28 -5.45 5.75
C HIS A 27 -11.83 -5.11 6.11
N TRP A 28 -10.91 -5.78 5.44
CA TRP A 28 -9.50 -5.41 5.41
C TRP A 28 -8.98 -5.43 3.97
N GLY A 29 -7.72 -5.06 3.78
CA GLY A 29 -7.08 -4.95 2.48
C GLY A 29 -6.83 -3.51 2.08
N PHE A 30 -5.87 -3.31 1.18
CA PHE A 30 -5.53 -2.01 0.64
C PHE A 30 -6.48 -1.60 -0.48
N VAL A 31 -6.54 -0.29 -0.72
CA VAL A 31 -7.08 0.27 -1.96
C VAL A 31 -5.98 0.28 -3.00
N MET A 32 -6.26 -0.21 -4.20
CA MET A 32 -5.36 -0.11 -5.36
C MET A 32 -5.78 1.07 -6.22
N ILE A 33 -4.83 1.92 -6.59
CA ILE A 33 -5.03 2.98 -7.58
C ILE A 33 -4.31 2.57 -8.85
N ARG A 34 -5.07 2.38 -9.92
CA ARG A 34 -4.54 2.03 -11.23
C ARG A 34 -4.11 3.30 -11.95
N CYS A 35 -2.82 3.43 -12.20
CA CYS A 35 -2.21 4.60 -12.84
C CYS A 35 -1.64 4.31 -14.24
N THR A 36 -1.91 3.13 -14.79
CA THR A 36 -1.54 2.76 -16.16
C THR A 36 -2.67 2.00 -16.82
N TYR A 37 -2.96 2.36 -18.07
CA TYR A 37 -4.03 1.76 -18.87
C TYR A 37 -3.52 1.20 -20.22
N ALA A 38 -2.20 1.14 -20.40
CA ALA A 38 -1.57 0.72 -21.65
C ALA A 38 -1.86 -0.74 -22.04
N SER A 39 -2.11 -1.62 -21.06
CA SER A 39 -2.44 -3.03 -21.32
C SER A 39 -3.41 -3.62 -20.30
N GLN A 40 -4.63 -3.91 -20.76
CA GLN A 40 -5.62 -4.63 -19.95
C GLN A 40 -5.19 -6.06 -19.64
N ALA A 41 -4.50 -6.74 -20.57
CA ALA A 41 -4.05 -8.12 -20.36
C ALA A 41 -3.00 -8.20 -19.24
N LYS A 42 -2.07 -7.23 -19.17
CA LYS A 42 -1.09 -7.16 -18.06
C LYS A 42 -1.78 -6.88 -16.74
N TRP A 43 -2.74 -5.96 -16.73
CA TRP A 43 -3.56 -5.66 -15.56
C TRP A 43 -4.35 -6.89 -15.05
N ASP A 44 -5.01 -7.62 -15.94
CA ASP A 44 -5.79 -8.80 -15.58
C ASP A 44 -4.89 -9.90 -14.98
N LYS A 45 -3.70 -10.10 -15.55
CA LYS A 45 -2.70 -11.03 -15.01
C LYS A 45 -2.21 -10.59 -13.62
N PHE A 46 -1.89 -9.31 -13.46
CA PHE A 46 -1.51 -8.71 -12.17
C PHE A 46 -2.58 -8.97 -11.10
N MET A 47 -3.85 -8.65 -11.40
CA MET A 47 -4.95 -8.86 -10.47
C MET A 47 -5.19 -10.34 -10.15
N ALA A 48 -5.00 -11.22 -11.14
CA ALA A 48 -5.11 -12.66 -10.94
C ALA A 48 -4.05 -13.18 -9.97
N LEU A 49 -2.79 -12.76 -10.15
CA LEU A 49 -1.68 -13.15 -9.27
C LEU A 49 -1.86 -12.59 -7.85
N ALA A 50 -2.26 -11.32 -7.71
CA ALA A 50 -2.54 -10.72 -6.41
C ALA A 50 -3.60 -11.50 -5.62
N LYS A 51 -4.69 -11.87 -6.29
CA LYS A 51 -5.74 -12.69 -5.70
C LYS A 51 -5.25 -14.09 -5.37
N GLN A 52 -4.51 -14.73 -6.28
CA GLN A 52 -4.00 -16.09 -6.11
C GLN A 52 -3.02 -16.19 -4.94
N TYR A 53 -2.02 -15.32 -4.88
CA TYR A 53 -1.03 -15.34 -3.80
C TYR A 53 -1.67 -15.04 -2.44
N THR A 54 -2.55 -14.03 -2.38
CA THR A 54 -3.23 -13.72 -1.12
C THR A 54 -4.17 -14.85 -0.70
N TYR A 55 -4.89 -15.47 -1.62
CA TYR A 55 -5.74 -16.62 -1.30
C TYR A 55 -4.92 -17.80 -0.78
N GLY A 56 -3.87 -18.20 -1.49
CA GLY A 56 -2.98 -19.29 -1.08
C GLY A 56 -2.38 -19.06 0.31
N TYR A 57 -1.96 -17.81 0.60
CA TYR A 57 -1.46 -17.43 1.91
C TYR A 57 -2.44 -17.78 3.05
N PHE A 58 -3.72 -17.43 2.92
CA PHE A 58 -4.72 -17.72 3.96
C PHE A 58 -5.22 -19.16 3.93
N GLU A 59 -5.33 -19.80 2.77
CA GLU A 59 -5.74 -21.19 2.62
C GLU A 59 -4.74 -22.13 3.33
N GLU A 60 -3.44 -21.98 3.07
CA GLU A 60 -2.38 -22.78 3.70
C GLU A 60 -2.35 -22.65 5.23
N ARG A 61 -2.87 -21.55 5.77
CA ARG A 61 -2.95 -21.25 7.20
C ARG A 61 -4.28 -21.66 7.83
N GLY A 62 -5.25 -22.13 7.04
CA GLY A 62 -6.58 -22.49 7.51
C GLY A 62 -7.42 -21.30 7.99
N MET A 63 -7.15 -20.11 7.46
CA MET A 63 -7.74 -18.82 7.87
C MET A 63 -8.58 -18.21 6.74
N SER A 64 -9.31 -19.05 6.00
CA SER A 64 -10.10 -18.63 4.83
C SER A 64 -11.19 -17.61 5.17
N GLU A 65 -11.72 -17.66 6.40
CA GLU A 65 -12.68 -16.69 6.92
C GLU A 65 -12.11 -15.27 7.05
N VAL A 66 -10.78 -15.14 7.21
CA VAL A 66 -10.12 -13.82 7.16
C VAL A 66 -10.01 -13.36 5.72
N TYR A 67 -9.66 -14.26 4.79
CA TYR A 67 -9.62 -13.95 3.36
C TYR A 67 -11.01 -13.55 2.81
N GLU A 68 -12.10 -14.17 3.26
CA GLU A 68 -13.47 -13.80 2.87
C GLU A 68 -13.82 -12.34 3.20
N ARG A 69 -13.07 -11.72 4.11
CA ARG A 69 -13.23 -10.33 4.54
C ARG A 69 -12.26 -9.36 3.85
N LEU A 70 -11.39 -9.87 2.99
CA LEU A 70 -10.52 -9.07 2.14
C LEU A 70 -11.36 -8.39 1.07
N LEU A 71 -11.25 -7.06 0.97
CA LEU A 71 -11.95 -6.28 -0.03
C LEU A 71 -10.97 -5.68 -1.04
N TRP A 72 -10.99 -6.22 -2.26
CA TRP A 72 -10.24 -5.73 -3.41
C TRP A 72 -10.88 -4.46 -3.98
N THR A 73 -10.56 -3.31 -3.39
CA THR A 73 -11.01 -2.01 -3.90
C THR A 73 -10.01 -1.48 -4.91
N VAL A 74 -10.46 -1.25 -6.13
CA VAL A 74 -9.66 -0.62 -7.19
C VAL A 74 -10.32 0.71 -7.56
N ILE A 75 -9.54 1.79 -7.52
CA ILE A 75 -9.92 3.08 -8.06
C ILE A 75 -9.36 3.17 -9.47
N GLU A 76 -10.28 3.29 -10.44
CA GLU A 76 -9.97 3.45 -11.86
C GLU A 76 -10.65 4.71 -12.39
N ASP A 77 -9.88 5.55 -13.07
CA ASP A 77 -10.35 6.70 -13.82
C ASP A 77 -9.27 7.06 -14.85
N PRO A 78 -9.29 6.42 -16.04
CA PRO A 78 -8.25 6.61 -17.05
C PRO A 78 -8.06 8.08 -17.45
N ALA A 79 -9.09 8.93 -17.33
CA ALA A 79 -9.02 10.32 -17.72
C ALA A 79 -8.16 11.17 -16.78
N THR A 80 -8.06 10.78 -15.50
CA THR A 80 -7.34 11.52 -14.46
C THR A 80 -6.17 10.75 -13.84
N LEU A 81 -6.15 9.42 -13.98
CA LEU A 81 -5.18 8.55 -13.34
C LEU A 81 -4.13 7.97 -14.29
N ASP A 82 -4.31 8.01 -15.61
CA ASP A 82 -3.28 7.49 -16.53
C ASP A 82 -2.01 8.35 -16.47
N GLY A 83 -0.94 7.77 -15.91
CA GLY A 83 0.31 8.48 -15.64
C GLY A 83 0.27 9.45 -14.45
N ALA A 84 -0.76 9.39 -13.59
CA ALA A 84 -0.88 10.29 -12.44
C ALA A 84 0.27 10.13 -11.45
N SER A 85 0.78 11.24 -10.93
CA SER A 85 1.80 11.27 -9.89
C SER A 85 1.33 10.66 -8.56
N LEU A 86 2.27 10.37 -7.65
CA LEU A 86 1.94 9.96 -6.28
C LEU A 86 1.06 10.99 -5.56
N LEU A 87 1.28 12.28 -5.80
CA LEU A 87 0.49 13.35 -5.19
C LEU A 87 -0.96 13.33 -5.69
N GLU A 88 -1.16 13.21 -6.99
CA GLU A 88 -2.50 13.13 -7.60
C GLU A 88 -3.24 11.87 -7.14
N ALA A 89 -2.57 10.72 -7.13
CA ALA A 89 -3.12 9.47 -6.61
C ALA A 89 -3.44 9.55 -5.11
N SER A 90 -2.58 10.19 -4.30
CA SER A 90 -2.83 10.36 -2.86
C SER A 90 -4.01 11.29 -2.60
N ARG A 91 -4.16 12.36 -3.37
CA ARG A 91 -5.36 13.23 -3.31
C ARG A 91 -6.62 12.45 -3.66
N ARG A 92 -6.58 11.66 -4.74
CA ARG A 92 -7.70 10.79 -5.15
C ARG A 92 -8.06 9.77 -4.07
N PHE A 93 -7.07 9.17 -3.42
CA PHE A 93 -7.28 8.25 -2.29
C PHE A 93 -8.01 8.94 -1.13
N SER A 94 -7.54 10.14 -0.75
CA SER A 94 -8.04 10.92 0.38
C SER A 94 -9.41 11.60 0.13
N GLU A 95 -10.03 11.39 -1.03
CA GLU A 95 -11.44 11.74 -1.25
C GLU A 95 -12.39 10.76 -0.52
N TYR A 96 -11.95 9.53 -0.24
CA TYR A 96 -12.71 8.48 0.46
C TYR A 96 -14.07 8.13 -0.16
N ASP A 97 -14.33 8.49 -1.42
CA ASP A 97 -15.54 8.10 -2.17
C ASP A 97 -15.65 6.58 -2.38
N TRP A 98 -14.53 5.87 -2.20
CA TRP A 98 -14.44 4.42 -2.29
C TRP A 98 -14.92 3.70 -1.01
N VAL A 99 -15.16 4.43 0.09
CA VAL A 99 -15.63 3.83 1.34
C VAL A 99 -17.14 3.64 1.30
N GLU A 100 -17.58 2.41 1.51
CA GLU A 100 -19.00 2.08 1.57
C GLU A 100 -19.70 2.72 2.77
N VAL A 101 -20.89 3.28 2.51
CA VAL A 101 -21.79 3.81 3.53
C VAL A 101 -22.84 2.75 3.87
N ASP A 102 -23.00 2.44 5.15
CA ASP A 102 -24.02 1.50 5.61
C ASP A 102 -25.45 2.09 5.50
N PRO A 103 -26.52 1.28 5.66
CA PRO A 103 -27.90 1.78 5.57
C PRO A 103 -28.28 2.82 6.63
N GLN A 104 -27.44 3.02 7.66
CA GLN A 104 -27.60 4.05 8.68
C GLN A 104 -26.79 5.32 8.37
N GLY A 105 -26.13 5.38 7.20
CA GLY A 105 -25.33 6.53 6.79
C GLY A 105 -23.91 6.53 7.35
N ARG A 106 -23.45 5.45 7.99
CA ARG A 106 -22.13 5.39 8.64
C ARG A 106 -21.09 4.84 7.67
N LYS A 107 -19.93 5.49 7.64
CA LYS A 107 -18.75 5.01 6.92
C LYS A 107 -17.95 4.08 7.82
N GLU A 108 -17.64 2.89 7.33
CA GLU A 108 -16.77 1.97 8.07
C GLU A 108 -15.38 2.59 8.23
N GLY A 109 -14.84 2.59 9.44
CA GLY A 109 -13.54 3.19 9.71
C GLY A 109 -13.56 4.70 9.95
N TRP A 110 -14.72 5.36 9.89
CA TRP A 110 -14.86 6.75 10.30
C TRP A 110 -15.18 6.85 11.80
N ASP A 111 -14.41 7.64 12.53
CA ASP A 111 -14.65 7.98 13.92
C ASP A 111 -15.42 9.31 14.00
N GLU A 112 -16.72 9.22 14.30
CA GLU A 112 -17.60 10.40 14.41
C GLU A 112 -17.24 11.30 15.60
N GLU A 113 -16.64 10.77 16.66
CA GLU A 113 -16.26 11.56 17.84
C GLU A 113 -15.02 12.39 17.56
N MET A 114 -14.05 11.82 16.86
CA MET A 114 -12.81 12.50 16.47
C MET A 114 -12.92 13.25 15.15
N GLY A 115 -13.96 12.98 14.34
CA GLY A 115 -14.12 13.57 13.01
C GLY A 115 -12.98 13.20 12.07
N THR A 116 -12.47 11.96 12.16
CA THR A 116 -11.33 11.49 11.38
C THR A 116 -11.45 10.00 11.06
N TRP A 117 -10.64 9.53 10.10
CA TRP A 117 -10.51 8.12 9.80
C TRP A 117 -9.68 7.40 10.87
N LEU A 118 -10.09 6.18 11.19
CA LEU A 118 -9.34 5.31 12.08
C LEU A 118 -7.98 4.99 11.46
N ASN A 119 -6.98 4.93 12.33
CA ASN A 119 -5.58 4.66 12.00
C ASN A 119 -5.33 3.19 11.60
N PHE A 120 -6.01 2.70 10.55
CA PHE A 120 -5.85 1.36 9.99
C PHE A 120 -5.24 1.41 8.59
N PRO A 121 -4.54 0.34 8.17
CA PRO A 121 -3.84 0.32 6.91
C PRO A 121 -4.72 0.71 5.71
N ARG A 122 -5.96 0.20 5.68
CA ARG A 122 -6.93 0.44 4.61
C ARG A 122 -7.26 1.93 4.37
N TYR A 123 -7.23 2.76 5.41
CA TYR A 123 -7.63 4.17 5.33
C TYR A 123 -6.44 5.13 5.26
N LEU A 124 -5.22 4.65 5.52
CA LEU A 124 -4.00 5.47 5.53
C LEU A 124 -3.08 5.20 4.34
N PHE A 125 -3.06 3.95 3.87
CA PHE A 125 -2.14 3.48 2.84
C PHE A 125 -2.90 2.91 1.64
N TYR A 126 -2.34 3.11 0.46
CA TYR A 126 -2.84 2.54 -0.78
C TYR A 126 -1.71 1.90 -1.58
N LEU A 127 -2.09 1.08 -2.56
CA LEU A 127 -1.16 0.48 -3.51
C LEU A 127 -1.25 1.25 -4.82
N TYR A 128 -0.15 1.88 -5.18
CA TYR A 128 0.02 2.60 -6.43
C TYR A 128 0.51 1.62 -7.51
N VAL A 129 -0.29 1.41 -8.55
CA VAL A 129 0.00 0.46 -9.63
C VAL A 129 0.21 1.23 -10.93
N ASP A 130 1.47 1.48 -11.26
CA ASP A 130 1.91 2.10 -12.50
C ASP A 130 2.47 1.10 -13.50
N ASP A 131 3.01 1.61 -14.61
CA ASP A 131 3.56 0.80 -15.69
C ASP A 131 4.68 -0.12 -15.20
N GLU A 132 5.60 0.40 -14.37
CA GLU A 132 6.67 -0.41 -13.76
C GLU A 132 6.11 -1.59 -12.96
N SER A 133 5.02 -1.36 -12.21
CA SER A 133 4.36 -2.40 -11.42
C SER A 133 3.76 -3.50 -12.31
N LEU A 134 3.12 -3.14 -13.43
CA LEU A 134 2.58 -4.12 -14.38
C LEU A 134 3.67 -4.86 -15.16
N GLU A 135 4.74 -4.18 -15.55
CA GLU A 135 5.87 -4.83 -16.23
C GLU A 135 6.56 -5.86 -15.34
N SER A 136 6.69 -5.58 -14.03
CA SER A 136 7.29 -6.53 -13.09
C SER A 136 6.59 -7.89 -13.03
N VAL A 137 5.30 -7.95 -13.37
CA VAL A 137 4.49 -9.19 -13.32
C VAL A 137 4.58 -10.02 -14.61
N VAL A 138 4.97 -9.40 -15.72
CA VAL A 138 4.96 -10.03 -17.04
C VAL A 138 6.35 -10.33 -17.58
N ASP A 139 7.38 -9.81 -16.92
CA ASP A 139 8.76 -9.99 -17.31
C ASP A 139 9.36 -11.24 -16.65
N GLU A 140 9.45 -12.32 -17.43
CA GLU A 140 10.06 -13.58 -17.01
C GLU A 140 11.55 -13.42 -16.64
N GLU A 141 12.27 -12.46 -17.24
CA GLU A 141 13.68 -12.19 -16.95
C GLU A 141 13.83 -11.49 -15.59
N ARG A 142 12.91 -10.58 -15.24
CA ARG A 142 12.83 -9.99 -13.88
C ARG A 142 12.43 -11.02 -12.81
N ALA A 143 11.66 -12.03 -13.18
CA ALA A 143 11.30 -13.12 -12.26
C ALA A 143 12.50 -13.98 -11.90
N GLU A 144 13.45 -14.19 -12.83
CA GLU A 144 14.71 -14.88 -12.56
C GLU A 144 15.65 -14.09 -11.64
N LEU A 145 15.52 -12.75 -11.62
CA LEU A 145 16.33 -11.85 -10.79
C LEU A 145 15.72 -11.53 -9.42
N GLY A 146 14.54 -12.06 -9.09
CA GLY A 146 13.86 -11.82 -7.81
C GLY A 146 13.19 -10.44 -7.70
N ASP A 147 13.14 -9.66 -8.78
CA ASP A 147 12.58 -8.30 -8.84
C ASP A 147 11.21 -8.24 -9.55
N ALA A 148 10.59 -9.41 -9.76
CA ALA A 148 9.25 -9.53 -10.32
C ALA A 148 8.15 -9.32 -9.27
N ASP A 149 6.93 -9.15 -9.79
CA ASP A 149 5.70 -9.10 -9.00
C ASP A 149 5.69 -8.01 -7.92
N CYS A 150 6.23 -6.83 -8.22
CA CYS A 150 6.33 -5.72 -7.27
C CYS A 150 5.34 -4.59 -7.58
N LEU A 151 4.92 -3.90 -6.52
CA LEU A 151 4.11 -2.69 -6.57
C LEU A 151 4.57 -1.70 -5.50
N LYS A 152 3.97 -0.51 -5.47
CA LYS A 152 4.33 0.54 -4.50
C LYS A 152 3.22 0.69 -3.46
N ALA A 153 3.52 0.39 -2.21
CA ALA A 153 2.69 0.84 -1.08
C ALA A 153 3.01 2.30 -0.79
N VAL A 154 2.02 3.13 -0.48
CA VAL A 154 2.17 4.59 -0.31
C VAL A 154 1.40 5.04 0.92
N TRP A 155 2.00 5.91 1.73
CA TRP A 155 1.30 6.62 2.80
C TRP A 155 0.76 7.95 2.27
N ALA A 156 -0.56 8.03 2.05
CA ALA A 156 -1.18 9.15 1.36
C ALA A 156 -0.94 10.50 2.05
N ASP A 157 -1.16 10.56 3.37
CA ASP A 157 -0.99 11.79 4.15
C ASP A 157 0.45 12.27 4.19
N SER A 158 1.44 11.35 4.21
CA SER A 158 2.85 11.72 4.14
C SER A 158 3.21 12.38 2.81
N VAL A 159 2.68 11.85 1.69
CA VAL A 159 2.87 12.46 0.35
C VAL A 159 2.25 13.86 0.29
N ILE A 160 1.03 14.00 0.79
CA ILE A 160 0.32 15.30 0.78
C ILE A 160 1.03 16.31 1.69
N SER A 161 1.42 15.90 2.91
CA SER A 161 2.09 16.77 3.88
C SER A 161 3.43 17.26 3.35
N ARG A 162 4.20 16.38 2.71
CA ARG A 162 5.49 16.74 2.10
C ARG A 162 5.36 17.84 1.04
N GLU A 163 4.31 17.76 0.21
CA GLU A 163 4.05 18.80 -0.78
C GLU A 163 3.61 20.12 -0.14
N VAL A 164 2.81 20.05 0.94
CA VAL A 164 2.42 21.26 1.69
C VAL A 164 3.64 21.94 2.30
N ASP A 165 4.53 21.19 2.93
CA ASP A 165 5.78 21.70 3.50
C ASP A 165 6.65 22.34 2.40
N ARG A 166 6.83 21.63 1.27
CA ARG A 166 7.58 22.15 0.11
C ARG A 166 7.03 23.49 -0.40
N LEU A 167 5.70 23.61 -0.51
CA LEU A 167 5.07 24.86 -0.96
C LEU A 167 5.24 25.99 0.07
N ALA A 168 5.20 25.68 1.36
CA ALA A 168 5.44 26.65 2.42
C ALA A 168 6.88 27.17 2.41
N ASP A 169 7.87 26.29 2.19
CA ASP A 169 9.29 26.65 2.09
C ASP A 169 9.53 27.59 0.89
N LEU A 170 8.93 27.27 -0.27
CA LEU A 170 8.96 28.12 -1.46
C LEU A 170 8.32 29.51 -1.23
N GLU A 171 7.22 29.58 -0.49
CA GLU A 171 6.57 30.84 -0.12
C GLU A 171 7.39 31.65 0.90
N ALA A 172 8.08 30.99 1.82
CA ALA A 172 8.98 31.60 2.80
C ALA A 172 10.27 32.14 2.16
N GLY A 173 10.56 31.78 0.91
CA GLY A 173 11.82 32.10 0.24
C GLY A 173 13.00 31.35 0.84
N GLU A 174 12.73 30.21 1.48
CA GLU A 174 13.76 29.26 1.87
C GLU A 174 14.24 28.57 0.59
N GLU A 175 15.36 29.07 0.03
CA GLU A 175 16.06 28.35 -1.03
C GLU A 175 16.45 26.99 -0.44
N GLU A 176 16.03 25.88 -1.08
CA GLU A 176 16.66 24.58 -0.85
C GLU A 176 18.17 24.84 -1.03
N GLU A 177 18.94 24.83 0.06
CA GLU A 177 20.39 24.94 -0.05
C GLU A 177 20.81 23.82 -0.99
N GLU A 178 21.21 24.16 -2.20
CA GLU A 178 21.72 23.25 -3.21
C GLU A 178 23.02 22.67 -2.64
N TYR A 179 22.89 21.60 -1.86
CA TYR A 179 24.00 20.84 -1.32
C TYR A 179 24.63 20.11 -2.51
N GLU A 180 25.45 20.83 -3.29
CA GLU A 180 26.32 20.30 -4.34
C GLU A 180 27.25 19.24 -3.70
N GLY A 181 26.79 17.97 -3.63
CA GLY A 181 27.60 16.89 -3.07
C GLY A 181 26.92 15.56 -2.77
N TYR A 182 25.58 15.48 -2.64
CA TYR A 182 24.88 14.22 -2.27
C TYR A 182 23.56 13.97 -3.06
N GLU A 183 23.39 14.59 -4.23
CA GLU A 183 22.16 14.58 -5.07
C GLU A 183 21.81 13.24 -5.74
N SER A 184 21.62 12.16 -4.99
CA SER A 184 20.73 11.08 -5.48
C SER A 184 20.24 10.21 -4.35
N LYS A 185 21.11 9.87 -3.39
CA LYS A 185 20.75 8.91 -2.34
C LYS A 185 19.77 9.46 -1.33
N ASP A 186 19.83 10.75 -1.02
CA ASP A 186 18.97 11.35 0.01
C ASP A 186 17.58 11.67 -0.54
N GLU A 187 17.45 12.18 -1.77
CA GLU A 187 16.14 12.31 -2.44
C GLU A 187 15.50 10.96 -2.72
N GLU A 188 16.27 9.98 -3.19
CA GLU A 188 15.79 8.61 -3.40
C GLU A 188 15.36 7.97 -2.07
N ARG A 189 16.10 8.18 -0.97
CA ARG A 189 15.70 7.76 0.38
C ARG A 189 14.44 8.45 0.87
N MET A 190 14.32 9.77 0.67
CA MET A 190 13.11 10.51 1.03
C MET A 190 11.90 10.03 0.21
N MET A 191 12.10 9.70 -1.07
CA MET A 191 11.07 9.08 -1.91
C MET A 191 10.74 7.65 -1.45
N LEU A 192 11.70 6.88 -0.96
CA LEU A 192 11.50 5.56 -0.33
C LEU A 192 10.76 5.66 1.02
N ASP A 193 10.85 6.79 1.71
CA ASP A 193 10.03 7.06 2.90
C ASP A 193 8.58 7.39 2.53
N LEU A 194 8.29 7.85 1.31
CA LEU A 194 6.93 8.11 0.85
C LEU A 194 6.26 6.86 0.26
N ARG A 195 7.05 5.95 -0.30
CA ARG A 195 6.57 4.68 -0.88
C ARG A 195 7.53 3.52 -0.63
N LYS A 196 6.98 2.33 -0.47
CA LYS A 196 7.77 1.09 -0.35
C LYS A 196 7.47 0.17 -1.52
N LYS A 197 8.52 -0.38 -2.13
CA LYS A 197 8.39 -1.43 -3.16
C LYS A 197 8.08 -2.74 -2.46
N VAL A 198 6.94 -3.36 -2.74
CA VAL A 198 6.45 -4.54 -2.03
C VAL A 198 6.07 -5.62 -3.03
N ARG A 199 6.43 -6.87 -2.74
CA ARG A 199 6.01 -8.03 -3.52
C ARG A 199 4.52 -8.27 -3.34
N ILE A 200 3.82 -8.58 -4.42
CA ILE A 200 2.38 -8.88 -4.42
C ILE A 200 2.04 -10.06 -3.48
N SER A 201 2.98 -10.99 -3.28
CA SER A 201 2.80 -12.12 -2.35
C SER A 201 2.84 -11.72 -0.87
N GLU A 202 3.27 -10.52 -0.53
CA GLU A 202 3.51 -10.06 0.85
C GLU A 202 2.44 -9.08 1.35
N LEU A 203 1.33 -8.91 0.62
CA LEU A 203 0.28 -7.95 0.97
C LEU A 203 -0.33 -8.20 2.36
N ALA A 204 -0.47 -9.47 2.76
CA ALA A 204 -0.97 -9.79 4.10
C ALA A 204 0.02 -9.39 5.20
N ASP A 205 1.31 -9.67 4.99
CA ASP A 205 2.38 -9.35 5.95
C ASP A 205 2.57 -7.83 6.06
N LEU A 206 2.55 -7.10 4.94
CA LEU A 206 2.54 -5.65 4.92
C LEU A 206 1.35 -5.08 5.68
N TYR A 207 0.14 -5.58 5.42
CA TYR A 207 -1.07 -5.10 6.09
C TYR A 207 -0.98 -5.31 7.60
N ALA A 208 -0.51 -6.48 8.04
CA ALA A 208 -0.34 -6.77 9.46
C ALA A 208 0.72 -5.88 10.12
N ALA A 209 1.86 -5.64 9.44
CA ALA A 209 2.90 -4.74 9.93
C ALA A 209 2.38 -3.30 10.11
N LEU A 210 1.53 -2.84 9.18
CA LEU A 210 0.93 -1.51 9.20
C LEU A 210 -0.28 -1.37 10.13
N LEU A 211 -0.72 -2.42 10.82
CA LEU A 211 -1.72 -2.30 11.91
C LEU A 211 -1.26 -1.34 13.01
N ARG A 212 0.06 -1.05 13.06
CA ARG A 212 0.66 0.05 13.78
C ARG A 212 1.27 1.02 12.73
N PRO A 213 0.62 2.14 12.39
CA PRO A 213 1.05 2.97 11.26
C PRO A 213 2.48 3.52 11.40
N ASP A 214 2.94 3.77 12.62
CA ASP A 214 4.31 4.17 12.95
C ASP A 214 5.37 3.12 12.54
N SER A 215 4.95 1.86 12.35
CA SER A 215 5.83 0.80 11.84
C SER A 215 6.29 1.08 10.41
N TRP A 216 5.65 1.98 9.67
CA TRP A 216 6.08 2.41 8.33
C TRP A 216 7.58 2.74 8.26
N TYR A 217 8.10 3.50 9.23
CA TYR A 217 9.52 3.90 9.27
C TYR A 217 10.48 2.76 9.63
N TYR A 218 9.93 1.64 10.08
CA TYR A 218 10.67 0.46 10.51
C TYR A 218 10.33 -0.75 9.65
N ILE A 219 9.70 -0.58 8.48
CA ILE A 219 9.48 -1.68 7.54
C ILE A 219 10.56 -1.64 6.46
N GLY A 220 11.38 -2.69 6.41
CA GLY A 220 12.20 -3.04 5.25
C GLY A 220 11.39 -3.89 4.28
N THR A 221 11.60 -3.70 2.98
CA THR A 221 10.89 -4.43 1.91
C THR A 221 11.84 -4.96 0.82
N ASP A 222 13.12 -5.12 1.19
CA ASP A 222 14.18 -5.60 0.29
C ASP A 222 14.10 -7.13 0.12
N ASP A 223 15.17 -7.77 -0.41
CA ASP A 223 15.22 -9.19 -0.83
C ASP A 223 14.62 -10.21 0.18
N ASP A 224 14.74 -9.93 1.48
CA ASP A 224 14.24 -10.76 2.60
C ASP A 224 12.70 -10.66 2.81
N GLY A 225 12.03 -9.77 2.09
CA GLY A 225 10.59 -9.49 2.18
C GLY A 225 10.23 -8.42 3.21
N VAL A 226 8.93 -8.24 3.45
CA VAL A 226 8.42 -7.34 4.51
C VAL A 226 8.95 -7.79 5.88
N CYS A 227 9.83 -6.99 6.48
CA CYS A 227 10.37 -7.22 7.81
C CYS A 227 10.41 -5.93 8.63
N LEU A 228 10.32 -6.05 9.96
CA LEU A 228 10.55 -4.92 10.87
C LEU A 228 12.06 -4.78 11.12
N ILE A 229 12.62 -3.59 10.87
CA ILE A 229 14.05 -3.26 11.03
C ILE A 229 14.35 -2.54 12.35
#